data_AF-A0A0U1NST2-F1
#
_entry.id   AF-A0A0U1NST2-F1
#
_cell.length_a   1.000
_cell.length_b   1.000
_cell.length_c   1.000
_cell.angle_alpha   90.00
_cell.angle_beta   90.00
_cell.angle_gamma   90.00
#
_symmetry.space_group_name_H-M   'P 1'
#
loop_
_entity.id
_entity.type
_entity.pdbx_description
1 polymer ?
#
loop_
_entity_poly.entity_id
_entity_poly.type
_entity_poly.pdbx_seq_one_letter_code
_entity_poly.pdbx_strand_id
1 'polypeptide(L)'
;MEELNSIALIGRTDRECQRIQQILEGSHLPIQYLEEKEDMRKGHVVIIPSYLSKGLEFDAVLLVCMEEPYKQVDLDIKLLYVSMTRPMHRLYLYGKDPSDFLLNETAGTVLTGSVDGET
;
A
#
# COMPACT_ATOMS: atom_id res chain seq x y z
N MET A 1 7.02 21.69 4.68
CA MET A 1 6.35 20.38 4.47
C MET A 1 7.03 19.78 3.26
N GLU A 2 7.61 18.58 3.36
CA GLU A 2 8.25 17.93 2.19
C GLU A 2 7.22 17.69 1.08
N GLU A 3 7.60 17.97 -0.16
CA GLU A 3 6.79 17.75 -1.36
C GLU A 3 6.91 16.27 -1.78
N LEU A 4 5.78 15.59 -1.93
CA LEU A 4 5.72 14.18 -2.32
C LEU A 4 5.44 14.10 -3.82
N ASN A 5 6.38 13.56 -4.58
CA ASN A 5 6.33 13.48 -6.05
C ASN A 5 6.00 12.07 -6.56
N SER A 6 6.22 11.04 -5.74
CA SER A 6 5.87 9.65 -6.04
C SER A 6 5.15 8.99 -4.86
N ILE A 7 3.93 8.51 -5.10
CA ILE A 7 3.08 7.88 -4.09
C ILE A 7 2.67 6.51 -4.60
N ALA A 8 2.88 5.48 -3.78
CA ALA A 8 2.43 4.12 -4.07
C ALA A 8 1.41 3.60 -3.06
N LEU A 9 0.40 2.92 -3.59
CA LEU A 9 -0.54 2.06 -2.90
C LEU A 9 -0.10 0.62 -3.16
N ILE A 10 0.43 -0.03 -2.12
CA ILE A 10 0.92 -1.40 -2.24
C ILE A 10 -0.11 -2.35 -1.64
N GLY A 11 -0.74 -3.16 -2.48
CA GLY A 11 -1.56 -4.29 -2.05
C GLY A 11 -0.72 -5.55 -1.92
N ARG A 12 -1.12 -6.50 -1.07
CA ARG A 12 -0.38 -7.76 -0.96
C ARG A 12 -0.40 -8.55 -2.28
N THR A 13 -1.59 -8.68 -2.88
CA THR A 13 -1.87 -9.46 -4.10
C THR A 13 -2.51 -8.61 -5.19
N ASP A 14 -2.52 -9.10 -6.42
CA ASP A 14 -3.23 -8.42 -7.52
C ASP A 14 -4.72 -8.20 -7.22
N ARG A 15 -5.34 -9.15 -6.52
CA ARG A 15 -6.74 -9.05 -6.11
C ARG A 15 -6.96 -7.88 -5.16
N GLU A 16 -6.06 -7.64 -4.21
CA GLU A 16 -6.13 -6.44 -3.37
C GLU A 16 -5.93 -5.17 -4.20
N CYS A 17 -4.95 -5.16 -5.11
CA CYS A 17 -4.70 -4.01 -5.99
C CYS A 17 -5.91 -3.65 -6.86
N GLN A 18 -6.59 -4.64 -7.42
CA GLN A 18 -7.83 -4.45 -8.18
C GLN A 18 -8.94 -3.82 -7.32
N ARG A 19 -9.07 -4.25 -6.07
CA ARG A 19 -10.05 -3.65 -5.14
C ARG A 19 -9.70 -2.22 -4.77
N ILE A 20 -8.41 -1.93 -4.54
CA ILE A 20 -7.93 -0.56 -4.30
C ILE A 20 -8.30 0.32 -5.50
N GLN A 21 -8.05 -0.18 -6.72
CA GLN A 21 -8.38 0.52 -7.94
C GLN A 21 -9.89 0.81 -8.03
N GLN A 22 -10.74 -0.19 -7.81
CA GLN A 22 -12.20 -0.04 -7.82
C GLN A 22 -12.70 1.00 -6.81
N ILE A 23 -12.13 1.04 -5.60
CA ILE A 23 -12.48 2.05 -4.59
C ILE A 23 -12.09 3.46 -5.08
N LEU A 24 -10.96 3.58 -5.77
CA LEU A 24 -10.44 4.85 -6.26
C LEU A 24 -11.00 5.29 -7.61
N GLU A 25 -11.73 4.44 -8.34
CA GLU A 25 -12.41 4.80 -9.60
C GLU A 25 -13.38 5.99 -9.41
N GLY A 26 -13.99 6.12 -8.21
CA GLY A 26 -14.84 7.26 -7.86
C GLY A 26 -14.07 8.53 -7.48
N SER A 27 -12.74 8.49 -7.45
CA SER A 27 -11.90 9.64 -7.10
C SER A 27 -11.50 10.43 -8.36
N HIS A 28 -11.14 11.70 -8.17
CA HIS A 28 -10.58 12.55 -9.23
C HIS A 28 -9.05 12.39 -9.36
N LEU A 29 -8.48 11.36 -8.74
CA LEU A 29 -7.03 11.16 -8.74
C LEU A 29 -6.58 10.45 -10.01
N PRO A 30 -5.48 10.89 -10.65
CA PRO A 30 -4.82 10.13 -11.70
C PRO A 30 -4.19 8.87 -11.09
N ILE A 31 -4.75 7.70 -11.38
CA ILE A 31 -4.26 6.41 -10.88
C ILE A 31 -3.60 5.62 -12.02
N GLN A 32 -2.48 4.97 -11.73
CA GLN A 32 -1.87 3.97 -12.61
C GLN A 32 -1.78 2.64 -11.87
N TYR A 33 -2.36 1.58 -12.42
CA TYR A 33 -2.00 0.21 -12.03
C TYR A 33 -0.68 -0.15 -12.74
N LEU A 34 0.38 -0.44 -11.99
CA LEU A 34 1.71 -0.70 -12.57
C LEU A 34 1.91 -2.19 -12.84
N GLU A 35 2.16 -2.52 -14.10
CA GLU A 35 2.57 -3.85 -14.55
C GLU A 35 4.10 -3.94 -14.72
N GLU A 36 4.66 -5.16 -14.73
CA GLU A 36 6.11 -5.43 -14.71
C GLU A 36 6.98 -4.67 -15.72
N LYS A 37 6.41 -4.28 -16.87
CA LYS A 37 7.14 -3.67 -17.99
C LYS A 37 6.69 -2.26 -18.30
N GLU A 38 5.91 -1.65 -17.42
CA GLU A 38 5.46 -0.27 -17.58
C GLU A 38 6.32 0.70 -16.78
N ASP A 39 6.53 1.89 -17.35
CA ASP A 39 7.12 3.02 -16.64
C ASP A 39 6.05 3.73 -15.78
N MET A 40 6.49 4.27 -14.65
CA MET A 40 5.64 5.12 -13.80
C MET A 40 5.32 6.45 -14.49
N ARG A 41 4.04 6.79 -14.56
CA ARG A 41 3.57 8.06 -15.12
C ARG A 41 3.71 9.17 -14.08
N LYS A 42 4.39 10.25 -14.46
CA LYS A 42 4.53 11.41 -13.58
C LYS A 42 3.16 11.95 -13.15
N GLY A 43 3.04 12.28 -11.86
CA GLY A 43 1.82 12.82 -11.28
C GLY A 43 0.69 11.82 -11.07
N HIS A 44 0.91 10.53 -11.33
CA HIS A 44 -0.06 9.48 -11.00
C HIS A 44 0.26 8.84 -9.64
N VAL A 45 -0.78 8.49 -8.89
CA VAL A 45 -0.65 7.56 -7.78
C VAL A 45 -0.56 6.15 -8.35
N VAL A 46 0.45 5.41 -7.93
CA VAL A 46 0.70 4.06 -8.44
C VAL A 46 0.04 3.03 -7.53
N ILE A 47 -0.72 2.10 -8.11
CA ILE A 47 -1.15 0.87 -7.44
C ILE A 47 -0.26 -0.25 -7.93
N ILE A 48 0.34 -1.01 -7.01
CA ILE A 48 1.29 -2.07 -7.36
C ILE A 48 1.21 -3.23 -6.36
N PRO A 49 1.22 -4.50 -6.81
CA PRO A 49 1.29 -5.63 -5.90
C PRO A 49 2.68 -5.72 -5.24
N SER A 50 2.71 -6.18 -3.99
CA SER A 50 3.92 -6.22 -3.15
C SER A 50 5.14 -6.86 -3.83
N TYR A 51 4.93 -7.94 -4.58
CA TYR A 51 6.01 -8.68 -5.25
C TYR A 51 6.67 -7.89 -6.41
N LEU A 52 5.96 -6.92 -7.01
CA LEU A 52 6.50 -6.04 -8.05
C LEU A 52 7.19 -4.79 -7.51
N SER A 53 7.01 -4.47 -6.23
CA SER A 53 7.61 -3.28 -5.63
C SER A 53 9.14 -3.35 -5.49
N LYS A 54 9.74 -4.53 -5.63
CA LYS A 54 11.18 -4.73 -5.46
C LYS A 54 11.99 -3.88 -6.46
N GLY A 55 12.89 -3.07 -5.94
CA GLY A 55 13.78 -2.21 -6.74
C GLY A 55 13.16 -0.86 -7.13
N LEU A 56 11.91 -0.61 -6.73
CA LEU A 56 11.27 0.70 -6.84
C LEU A 56 11.37 1.45 -5.51
N GLU A 57 11.37 2.77 -5.57
CA GLU A 57 11.37 3.68 -4.41
C GLU A 57 10.34 4.78 -4.63
N PHE A 58 9.65 5.16 -3.56
CA PHE A 58 8.59 6.17 -3.61
C PHE A 58 8.77 7.17 -2.46
N ASP A 59 8.38 8.42 -2.63
CA ASP A 59 8.43 9.38 -1.54
C ASP A 59 7.52 8.96 -0.38
N ALA A 60 6.33 8.45 -0.72
CA ALA A 60 5.39 7.89 0.24
C ALA A 60 4.79 6.56 -0.23
N VAL A 61 4.58 5.67 0.73
CA VAL A 61 3.93 4.37 0.51
C VAL A 61 2.80 4.21 1.50
N LEU A 62 1.64 3.81 1.00
CA LEU A 62 0.54 3.26 1.79
C LEU A 62 0.44 1.77 1.48
N LEU A 63 0.85 0.91 2.43
CA LEU A 63 0.52 -0.51 2.36
C LEU A 63 -0.94 -0.68 2.76
N VAL A 64 -1.72 -1.33 1.90
CA VAL A 64 -3.15 -1.54 2.09
C VAL A 64 -3.43 -3.03 2.22
N CYS A 65 -4.10 -3.41 3.30
CA CYS A 65 -4.66 -4.72 3.51
C CYS A 65 -6.15 -4.56 3.83
N MET A 66 -7.02 -5.09 2.98
CA MET A 66 -8.48 -5.06 3.17
C MET A 66 -9.02 -6.43 3.58
N GLU A 67 -8.56 -7.49 2.92
CA GLU A 67 -9.08 -8.85 3.10
C GLU A 67 -8.01 -9.95 3.16
N GLU A 68 -6.79 -9.67 2.73
CA GLU A 68 -5.75 -10.69 2.56
C GLU A 68 -4.56 -10.48 3.51
N PRO A 69 -4.74 -10.62 4.84
CA PRO A 69 -3.70 -10.31 5.82
C PRO A 69 -2.45 -11.14 5.62
N TYR A 70 -1.29 -10.51 5.79
CA TYR A 70 0.00 -11.19 5.77
C TYR A 70 0.02 -12.31 6.82
N LYS A 71 0.59 -13.45 6.45
CA LYS A 71 0.68 -14.66 7.28
C LYS A 71 2.11 -14.87 7.73
N GLN A 72 2.28 -15.58 8.84
CA GLN A 72 3.60 -15.90 9.40
C GLN A 72 4.26 -17.05 8.59
N VAL A 73 4.54 -16.77 7.33
CA VAL A 73 5.23 -17.66 6.38
C VAL A 73 6.33 -16.87 5.66
N ASP A 74 7.41 -17.55 5.29
CA ASP A 74 8.63 -16.91 4.73
C ASP A 74 8.35 -15.97 3.56
N LEU A 75 7.42 -16.31 2.68
CA LEU A 75 7.07 -15.49 1.53
C LEU A 75 6.44 -14.16 1.95
N ASP A 76 5.41 -14.22 2.78
CA ASP A 76 4.68 -13.03 3.23
C ASP A 76 5.57 -12.09 4.06
N ILE A 77 6.42 -12.65 4.93
CA ILE A 77 7.39 -11.87 5.71
C ILE A 77 8.34 -11.11 4.78
N LYS A 78 8.84 -11.77 3.72
CA LYS A 78 9.72 -11.13 2.73
C LYS A 78 8.98 -10.06 1.93
N LEU A 79 7.76 -10.33 1.48
CA LEU A 79 6.95 -9.37 0.72
C LEU A 79 6.67 -8.12 1.57
N LEU A 80 6.24 -8.30 2.81
CA LEU A 80 5.99 -7.21 3.74
C LEU A 80 7.25 -6.37 3.98
N TYR A 81 8.38 -7.01 4.28
CA TYR A 81 9.66 -6.32 4.48
C TYR A 81 10.08 -5.52 3.24
N VAL A 82 9.99 -6.12 2.05
CA VAL A 82 10.30 -5.42 0.80
C VAL A 82 9.42 -4.19 0.66
N SER A 83 8.10 -4.33 0.83
CA SER A 83 7.14 -3.23 0.70
C SER A 83 7.35 -2.12 1.75
N MET A 84 7.68 -2.46 3.00
CA MET A 84 7.95 -1.48 4.07
C MET A 84 9.25 -0.69 3.88
N THR A 85 10.16 -1.16 3.02
CA THR A 85 11.43 -0.48 2.70
C THR A 85 11.40 0.29 1.38
N ARG A 86 10.24 0.39 0.72
CA ARG A 86 10.07 1.21 -0.50
C ARG A 86 9.89 2.71 -0.25
N PRO A 87 9.35 3.21 0.88
CA PRO A 87 9.20 4.64 1.08
C PRO A 87 10.51 5.31 1.47
N MET A 88 10.80 6.45 0.84
CA MET A 88 11.94 7.33 1.13
C MET A 88 11.65 8.24 2.32
N HIS A 89 10.42 8.75 2.44
CA HIS A 89 10.06 9.72 3.48
C HIS A 89 8.94 9.22 4.40
N ARG A 90 7.88 8.60 3.85
CA ARG A 90 6.68 8.27 4.63
C ARG A 90 6.13 6.88 4.35
N LEU A 91 5.96 6.10 5.42
CA LEU A 91 5.27 4.83 5.42
C LEU A 91 3.93 4.96 6.16
N TYR A 92 2.86 4.51 5.53
CA TYR A 92 1.55 4.35 6.14
C TYR A 92 1.08 2.91 5.96
N LEU A 93 0.38 2.39 6.96
CA LEU A 93 -0.24 1.07 6.94
C LEU A 93 -1.74 1.25 7.12
N TYR A 94 -2.54 0.73 6.20
CA TYR A 94 -4.00 0.74 6.27
C TYR A 94 -4.51 -0.69 6.28
N GLY A 95 -5.02 -1.11 7.42
CA GLY A 95 -5.63 -2.41 7.64
C GLY A 95 -6.59 -2.36 8.82
N LYS A 96 -7.25 -3.47 9.11
CA LYS A 96 -8.21 -3.57 10.22
C LYS A 96 -7.50 -3.58 11.56
N ASP A 97 -6.34 -4.21 11.63
CA ASP A 97 -5.56 -4.41 12.87
C ASP A 97 -4.06 -4.54 12.54
N PRO A 98 -3.12 -4.18 13.46
CA PRO A 98 -1.69 -4.45 13.30
C PRO A 98 -1.35 -5.88 12.84
N SER A 99 -2.14 -6.88 13.21
CA SER A 99 -1.97 -8.27 12.80
C SER A 99 -2.09 -8.51 11.30
N ASP A 100 -2.81 -7.66 10.57
CA ASP A 100 -2.85 -7.71 9.11
C ASP A 100 -1.45 -7.56 8.49
N PHE A 101 -0.54 -6.88 9.22
CA PHE A 101 0.85 -6.65 8.85
C PHE A 101 1.83 -7.37 9.78
N LEU A 102 1.41 -8.39 10.54
CA LEU A 102 2.27 -9.12 11.48
C LEU A 102 2.89 -8.24 12.59
N LEU A 103 2.21 -7.15 12.99
CA LEU A 103 2.73 -6.14 13.91
C LEU A 103 2.16 -6.21 15.35
N ASN A 104 1.70 -7.38 15.78
CA ASN A 104 0.97 -7.61 17.05
C ASN A 104 1.66 -7.08 18.32
N GLU A 105 2.98 -6.85 18.30
CA GLU A 105 3.76 -6.41 19.46
C GLU A 105 4.33 -4.99 19.31
N THR A 106 3.86 -4.19 18.34
CA THR A 106 4.40 -2.84 18.11
C THR A 106 3.61 -1.76 18.85
N ALA A 107 4.31 -0.97 19.68
CA ALA A 107 3.80 0.19 20.40
C ALA A 107 3.72 1.46 19.50
N GLY A 108 3.18 1.33 18.28
CA GLY A 108 3.06 2.41 17.30
C GLY A 108 1.61 2.86 17.13
N THR A 109 1.40 4.18 16.99
CA THR A 109 0.07 4.76 16.73
C THR A 109 -0.45 4.34 15.36
N VAL A 110 -1.48 3.49 15.33
CA VAL A 110 -2.23 3.15 14.11
C VAL A 110 -3.27 4.24 13.86
N LEU A 111 -3.26 4.84 12.66
CA LEU A 111 -4.34 5.71 12.22
C LEU A 111 -5.50 4.84 11.74
N THR A 112 -6.43 4.49 12.64
CA THR A 112 -7.69 3.85 12.25
C THR A 112 -8.65 4.94 11.76
N GLY A 113 -8.85 5.03 10.45
CA GLY A 113 -9.92 5.83 9.88
C GLY A 113 -11.23 5.03 9.87
N SER A 114 -12.12 5.27 10.83
CA SER A 114 -13.51 4.81 10.71
C SER A 114 -14.25 5.75 9.76
N VAL A 115 -14.77 5.22 8.65
CA VAL A 115 -15.80 5.91 7.87
C VAL A 115 -17.12 5.56 8.53
N ASP A 116 -17.54 6.38 9.48
CA ASP A 116 -18.89 6.27 10.06
C ASP A 116 -19.88 6.59 8.95
N GLY A 117 -20.49 5.53 8.41
CA GLY A 117 -21.63 5.63 7.51
C GLY A 117 -22.87 5.99 8.31
N GLU A 118 -23.09 7.29 8.52
CA GLU A 118 -24.42 7.79 8.86
C GLU A 118 -25.18 8.10 7.57
N THR A 119 -26.29 7.38 7.40
CA THR A 119 -27.38 7.67 6.44
C THR A 119 -28.29 8.73 7.03
#